data_AF-A0A3B9YHR9-F1
#
_entry.id   AF-A0A3B9YHR9-F1
#
_cell.length_a   1.000
_cell.length_b   1.000
_cell.length_c   1.000
_cell.angle_alpha   90.00
_cell.angle_beta   90.00
_cell.angle_gamma   90.00
#
_symmetry.space_group_name_H-M   'P 1'
#
loop_
_entity.id
_entity.type
_entity.pdbx_description
1 polymer ?
#
loop_
_entity_poly.entity_id
_entity_poly.type
_entity_poly.pdbx_seq_one_letter_code
_entity_poly.pdbx_strand_id
1 'polypeptide(L)'
;MAALRRPLRRQGGGLEEPGTRRARAQGHLSREQGFRKSGGPHPRPPRPGHPDLADPLRPLRRGGGLEDAVRAKPTLRELRKGLPPRKNDSHKGDFGHVLLMAGSRGMSGAAVLAARAALRAGAGLVTVACPASQQPIVSACVPEALTMALAETSAGTLKTESLAGPLEAHENRPYTVLAIGPGLGTHSDTARAVIGALGSLAVPAVVDADALNVIALQPRDQIQALFERRGAPCVLTPHPGEAARLLRLKTQEVLEDREASAEGLALELSCVCLLKGHRSVATDGKTLWVNPTGNPGLAKGGSGDVLTGLIAGLWAQN
;
A
#
# COMPACT_ATOMS: atom_id res chain seq x y z
N MET A 1 -33.86 -68.53 15.41
CA MET A 1 -34.51 -67.88 16.57
C MET A 1 -35.01 -66.50 16.14
N ALA A 2 -36.27 -66.20 16.45
CA ALA A 2 -37.15 -65.13 15.95
C ALA A 2 -36.52 -63.71 15.99
N ALA A 3 -36.70 -62.78 15.04
CA ALA A 3 -37.89 -62.24 14.35
C ALA A 3 -38.88 -61.49 15.26
N LEU A 4 -39.39 -60.35 14.74
CA LEU A 4 -40.58 -59.54 15.13
C LEU A 4 -40.24 -58.17 15.74
N ARG A 5 -40.42 -57.03 15.03
CA ARG A 5 -41.63 -56.34 14.52
C ARG A 5 -41.99 -55.12 15.41
N ARG A 6 -42.16 -53.96 14.73
CA ARG A 6 -42.71 -52.69 15.26
C ARG A 6 -44.13 -52.87 15.82
N PRO A 7 -44.66 -51.84 16.53
CA PRO A 7 -45.62 -50.99 15.80
C PRO A 7 -45.51 -49.47 16.06
N LEU A 8 -46.03 -48.75 15.06
CA LEU A 8 -46.41 -47.34 15.07
C LEU A 8 -47.60 -47.09 16.02
N ARG A 9 -47.68 -45.87 16.59
CA ARG A 9 -48.94 -45.11 16.63
C ARG A 9 -48.70 -43.59 16.57
N ARG A 10 -49.49 -42.99 15.69
CA ARG A 10 -49.70 -41.56 15.41
C ARG A 10 -50.64 -40.93 16.43
N GLN A 11 -50.54 -39.60 16.54
CA GLN A 11 -51.59 -38.55 16.53
C GLN A 11 -50.96 -37.33 17.25
N GLY A 12 -51.05 -36.07 16.83
CA GLY A 12 -51.78 -35.32 15.80
C GLY A 12 -51.54 -33.85 16.20
N GLY A 13 -51.06 -32.97 15.32
CA GLY A 13 -51.92 -32.02 14.62
C GLY A 13 -51.50 -30.58 14.96
N GLY A 14 -51.66 -29.66 14.00
CA GLY A 14 -51.42 -28.22 14.19
C GLY A 14 -50.31 -27.62 13.31
N LEU A 15 -50.51 -27.64 12.00
CA LEU A 15 -49.89 -26.66 11.08
C LEU A 15 -50.79 -25.41 11.10
N GLU A 16 -50.22 -24.23 11.35
CA GLU A 16 -50.83 -22.96 10.93
C GLU A 16 -49.79 -22.13 10.15
N GLU A 17 -50.25 -21.65 9.00
CA GLU A 17 -49.53 -20.92 7.97
C GLU A 17 -49.37 -19.42 8.27
N PRO A 18 -48.50 -18.69 7.52
CA PRO A 18 -48.13 -17.32 7.79
C PRO A 18 -49.19 -16.32 7.33
N GLY A 19 -49.68 -15.51 8.27
CA GLY A 19 -50.60 -14.41 8.01
C GLY A 19 -49.97 -13.26 7.21
N THR A 20 -50.49 -13.07 6.00
CA THR A 20 -50.34 -11.88 5.17
C THR A 20 -50.84 -10.61 5.86
N ARG A 21 -50.08 -9.51 5.82
CA ARG A 21 -50.63 -8.14 5.92
C ARG A 21 -50.15 -7.29 4.76
N ARG A 22 -51.11 -6.90 3.91
CA ARG A 22 -50.97 -5.92 2.84
C ARG A 22 -51.08 -4.48 3.37
N ALA A 23 -50.30 -3.62 2.72
CA ALA A 23 -50.61 -2.26 2.24
C ALA A 23 -51.06 -1.15 3.23
N ARG A 24 -50.26 -0.07 3.28
CA ARG A 24 -50.76 1.30 3.15
C ARG A 24 -49.84 2.12 2.26
N ALA A 25 -50.27 2.31 1.02
CA ALA A 25 -49.86 3.43 0.18
C ALA A 25 -50.81 4.60 0.47
N GLN A 26 -50.28 5.78 0.77
CA GLN A 26 -51.04 7.02 0.73
C GLN A 26 -50.58 7.83 -0.47
N GLY A 27 -51.36 7.74 -1.55
CA GLY A 27 -51.41 8.78 -2.57
C GLY A 27 -52.54 9.74 -2.21
N HIS A 28 -52.24 11.04 -2.21
CA HIS A 28 -53.26 12.07 -2.38
C HIS A 28 -52.95 12.81 -3.67
N LEU A 29 -53.75 12.48 -4.70
CA LEU A 29 -53.98 13.32 -5.87
C LEU A 29 -55.19 14.20 -5.54
N SER A 30 -55.02 15.51 -5.64
CA SER A 30 -56.13 16.44 -5.88
C SER A 30 -55.79 17.27 -7.11
N ARG A 31 -56.59 17.08 -8.16
CA ARG A 31 -56.69 17.95 -9.34
C ARG A 31 -57.73 19.02 -9.06
N GLU A 32 -57.46 20.26 -9.45
CA GLU A 32 -58.39 21.25 -10.02
C GLU A 32 -57.51 22.37 -10.62
N GLN A 33 -57.38 22.48 -11.95
CA GLN A 33 -58.08 23.44 -12.82
C GLN A 33 -58.22 24.83 -12.18
N GLY A 34 -57.72 25.95 -12.71
CA GLY A 34 -57.03 26.28 -13.95
C GLY A 34 -57.06 27.81 -14.07
N PHE A 35 -56.02 28.45 -14.61
CA PHE A 35 -56.15 29.78 -15.23
C PHE A 35 -54.98 30.01 -16.19
N ARG A 36 -55.29 30.17 -17.48
CA ARG A 36 -54.36 30.66 -18.50
C ARG A 36 -54.16 32.16 -18.30
N LYS A 37 -52.91 32.62 -18.22
CA LYS A 37 -52.51 33.94 -18.69
C LYS A 37 -51.18 33.88 -19.43
N SER A 38 -51.20 34.45 -20.61
CA SER A 38 -50.13 34.72 -21.56
C SER A 38 -49.03 35.62 -20.98
N GLY A 39 -47.76 35.26 -21.20
CA GLY A 39 -46.59 36.10 -20.94
C GLY A 39 -45.36 35.49 -21.61
N GLY A 40 -44.65 36.29 -22.42
CA GLY A 40 -43.54 35.88 -23.29
C GLY A 40 -42.27 35.38 -22.58
N PRO A 41 -41.18 35.10 -23.33
CA PRO A 41 -40.00 34.43 -22.80
C PRO A 41 -39.22 35.37 -21.88
N HIS A 42 -39.23 35.09 -20.58
CA HIS A 42 -38.28 35.70 -19.64
C HIS A 42 -36.91 35.02 -19.75
N PRO A 43 -35.80 35.79 -19.79
CA PRO A 43 -34.46 35.23 -19.80
C PRO A 43 -34.16 34.54 -18.47
N ARG A 44 -33.55 33.34 -18.54
CA ARG A 44 -33.10 32.59 -17.37
C ARG A 44 -31.99 33.38 -16.65
N PRO A 45 -32.00 33.47 -15.31
CA PRO A 45 -30.89 34.06 -14.58
C PRO A 45 -29.61 33.20 -14.78
N PRO A 46 -28.42 33.82 -14.82
CA PRO A 46 -27.16 33.10 -14.94
C PRO A 46 -26.95 32.19 -13.73
N ARG A 47 -26.49 30.97 -13.98
CA ARG A 47 -26.06 30.04 -12.93
C ARG A 47 -24.86 30.66 -12.19
N PRO A 48 -24.75 30.53 -10.85
CA PRO A 48 -23.53 30.91 -10.14
C PRO A 48 -22.36 30.11 -10.71
N GLY A 49 -21.34 30.82 -11.18
CA GLY A 49 -20.12 30.24 -11.71
C GLY A 49 -19.44 29.36 -10.68
N HIS A 50 -18.90 28.24 -11.14
CA HIS A 50 -17.79 27.58 -10.45
C HIS A 50 -16.69 28.64 -10.23
N PRO A 51 -16.09 28.75 -9.04
CA PRO A 51 -14.92 29.61 -8.89
C PRO A 51 -13.85 29.12 -9.86
N ASP A 52 -13.41 30.04 -10.73
CA ASP A 52 -12.23 29.90 -11.57
C ASP A 52 -11.09 29.28 -10.75
N LEU A 53 -10.61 28.13 -11.20
CA LEU A 53 -9.30 27.62 -10.83
C LEU A 53 -8.27 28.56 -11.47
N ALA A 54 -7.98 29.65 -10.77
CA ALA A 54 -6.90 30.53 -11.12
C ALA A 54 -5.59 29.73 -11.20
N ASP A 55 -4.96 29.80 -12.37
CA ASP A 55 -3.59 29.38 -12.66
C ASP A 55 -2.60 30.07 -11.69
N PRO A 56 -1.81 29.34 -10.88
CA PRO A 56 -0.84 29.98 -10.02
C PRO A 56 0.55 29.42 -10.26
N LEU A 57 1.33 29.94 -11.22
CA LEU A 57 2.77 29.64 -11.28
C LEU A 57 3.62 30.86 -11.66
N ARG A 58 4.20 31.49 -10.64
CA ARG A 58 5.58 32.02 -10.68
C ARG A 58 6.32 31.59 -9.41
N PRO A 59 7.54 31.07 -9.51
CA PRO A 59 8.35 30.75 -8.34
C PRO A 59 8.86 32.04 -7.68
N LEU A 60 8.64 32.18 -6.37
CA LEU A 60 9.30 33.18 -5.55
C LEU A 60 10.61 32.57 -5.02
N ARG A 61 11.74 33.27 -5.23
CA ARG A 61 13.04 32.96 -4.60
C ARG A 61 13.23 33.81 -3.35
N ARG A 62 13.50 33.15 -2.22
CA ARG A 62 14.24 33.56 -0.99
C ARG A 62 14.74 32.21 -0.42
N GLY A 63 15.94 31.98 0.11
CA GLY A 63 16.78 32.84 0.94
C GLY A 63 17.33 32.12 2.19
N GLY A 64 17.83 30.88 2.09
CA GLY A 64 18.76 30.26 3.07
C GLY A 64 18.14 29.56 4.30
N GLY A 65 18.23 28.22 4.34
CA GLY A 65 17.81 27.33 5.43
C GLY A 65 16.37 26.87 5.30
N LEU A 66 16.13 25.59 4.94
CA LEU A 66 14.83 25.04 4.49
C LEU A 66 14.13 25.76 3.31
N GLU A 67 14.49 27.01 2.97
CA GLU A 67 13.79 27.81 1.95
C GLU A 67 14.02 27.32 0.51
N ASP A 68 15.03 26.47 0.27
CA ASP A 68 15.38 25.97 -1.07
C ASP A 68 14.69 24.64 -1.44
N ALA A 69 13.92 24.04 -0.53
CA ALA A 69 13.15 22.85 -0.85
C ALA A 69 12.06 23.21 -1.87
N VAL A 70 12.23 22.74 -3.11
CA VAL A 70 11.26 23.01 -4.18
C VAL A 70 9.97 22.28 -3.84
N ARG A 71 8.96 23.04 -3.41
CA ARG A 71 7.63 22.50 -3.13
C ARG A 71 6.88 22.28 -4.43
N ALA A 72 6.79 21.04 -4.87
CA ALA A 72 6.08 20.67 -6.08
C ALA A 72 4.72 20.03 -5.78
N LYS A 73 3.70 20.45 -6.54
CA LYS A 73 2.38 19.82 -6.58
C LYS A 73 2.14 19.32 -8.01
N PRO A 74 2.69 18.15 -8.37
CA PRO A 74 2.62 17.69 -9.75
C PRO A 74 1.16 17.40 -10.13
N THR A 75 0.75 17.88 -11.28
CA THR A 75 -0.53 17.54 -11.90
C THR A 75 -0.49 16.07 -12.36
N LEU A 76 -1.66 15.43 -12.50
CA LEU A 76 -1.73 14.07 -13.07
C LEU A 76 -1.08 13.98 -14.47
N ARG A 77 -1.15 15.08 -15.24
CA ARG A 77 -0.52 15.18 -16.56
C ARG A 77 1.01 15.15 -16.46
N GLU A 78 1.60 15.80 -15.47
CA GLU A 78 3.04 15.79 -15.23
C GLU A 78 3.51 14.44 -14.70
N LEU A 79 2.78 13.85 -13.75
CA LEU A 79 3.08 12.50 -13.25
C LEU A 79 3.06 11.46 -14.37
N ARG A 80 2.11 11.55 -15.32
CA ARG A 80 2.03 10.64 -16.45
C ARG A 80 3.27 10.69 -17.36
N LYS A 81 3.94 11.84 -17.46
CA LYS A 81 5.20 11.95 -18.23
C LYS A 81 6.36 11.21 -17.58
N GLY A 82 6.29 10.97 -16.27
CA GLY A 82 7.30 10.22 -15.53
C GLY A 82 7.10 8.70 -15.56
N LEU A 83 6.02 8.19 -16.19
CA LEU A 83 5.81 6.75 -16.33
C LEU A 83 6.69 6.21 -17.49
N PRO A 84 7.41 5.10 -17.29
CA PRO A 84 8.25 4.53 -18.33
C PRO A 84 7.42 4.04 -19.53
N PRO A 85 7.88 4.26 -20.77
CA PRO A 85 7.19 3.75 -21.95
C PRO A 85 7.32 2.22 -22.05
N ARG A 86 6.27 1.54 -22.53
CA ARG A 86 6.34 0.10 -22.84
C ARG A 86 6.44 -0.11 -24.35
N LYS A 87 7.64 -0.50 -24.80
CA LYS A 87 7.91 -0.78 -26.21
C LYS A 87 7.20 -2.06 -26.66
N ASN A 88 6.71 -2.09 -27.90
CA ASN A 88 6.03 -3.26 -28.46
C ASN A 88 6.93 -4.50 -28.52
N ASP A 89 8.20 -4.30 -28.90
CA ASP A 89 9.21 -5.34 -28.89
C ASP A 89 9.89 -5.38 -27.51
N SER A 90 9.27 -6.08 -26.58
CA SER A 90 9.77 -6.25 -25.21
C SER A 90 9.38 -7.62 -24.65
N HIS A 91 10.12 -8.05 -23.64
CA HIS A 91 9.88 -9.25 -22.86
C HIS A 91 9.84 -8.93 -21.36
N LYS A 92 9.43 -9.90 -20.55
CA LYS A 92 9.34 -9.78 -19.09
C LYS A 92 10.62 -9.30 -18.39
N GLY A 93 11.80 -9.50 -18.99
CA GLY A 93 13.06 -9.03 -18.43
C GLY A 93 13.25 -7.51 -18.51
N ASP A 94 12.63 -6.83 -19.50
CA ASP A 94 12.81 -5.39 -19.73
C ASP A 94 12.09 -4.52 -18.70
N PHE A 95 11.28 -5.15 -17.84
CA PHE A 95 10.46 -4.47 -16.85
C PHE A 95 10.81 -4.91 -15.43
N GLY A 96 12.03 -5.42 -15.28
CA GLY A 96 12.64 -5.78 -14.03
C GLY A 96 11.97 -6.91 -13.27
N HIS A 97 12.57 -7.20 -12.11
CA HIS A 97 12.16 -8.27 -11.24
C HIS A 97 12.09 -7.78 -9.79
N VAL A 98 10.88 -7.74 -9.24
CA VAL A 98 10.66 -7.40 -7.83
C VAL A 98 10.80 -8.65 -6.97
N LEU A 99 11.69 -8.61 -5.97
CA LEU A 99 11.65 -9.53 -4.84
C LEU A 99 10.75 -8.91 -3.77
N LEU A 100 9.65 -9.58 -3.41
CA LEU A 100 8.76 -9.17 -2.34
C LEU A 100 8.93 -10.10 -1.14
N MET A 101 9.55 -9.61 -0.08
CA MET A 101 9.63 -10.28 1.23
C MET A 101 8.48 -9.80 2.12
N ALA A 102 7.42 -10.59 2.17
CA ALA A 102 6.18 -10.20 2.84
C ALA A 102 5.39 -11.42 3.33
N GLY A 103 4.51 -11.17 4.30
CA GLY A 103 3.56 -12.14 4.84
C GLY A 103 4.12 -13.03 5.95
N SER A 104 3.20 -13.47 6.79
CA SER A 104 3.40 -14.43 7.86
C SER A 104 2.10 -15.17 8.12
N ARG A 105 2.10 -16.15 9.03
CA ARG A 105 0.86 -16.74 9.53
C ARG A 105 -0.09 -15.64 10.02
N GLY A 106 -1.31 -15.65 9.50
CA GLY A 106 -2.34 -14.64 9.78
C GLY A 106 -2.22 -13.34 8.96
N MET A 107 -1.12 -13.13 8.23
CA MET A 107 -0.87 -11.89 7.46
C MET A 107 -0.46 -12.15 6.00
N SER A 108 -0.74 -13.34 5.46
CA SER A 108 -0.48 -13.69 4.05
C SER A 108 -1.19 -12.75 3.06
N GLY A 109 -2.31 -12.13 3.45
CA GLY A 109 -3.02 -11.14 2.66
C GLY A 109 -2.16 -9.91 2.29
N ALA A 110 -1.23 -9.50 3.16
CA ALA A 110 -0.33 -8.38 2.88
C ALA A 110 0.59 -8.70 1.68
N ALA A 111 1.15 -9.91 1.64
CA ALA A 111 1.95 -10.39 0.51
C ALA A 111 1.13 -10.46 -0.79
N VAL A 112 -0.11 -10.96 -0.72
CA VAL A 112 -1.02 -11.05 -1.88
C VAL A 112 -1.34 -9.67 -2.45
N LEU A 113 -1.66 -8.69 -1.59
CA LEU A 113 -2.00 -7.34 -2.01
C LEU A 113 -0.80 -6.62 -2.65
N ALA A 114 0.36 -6.68 -2.02
CA ALA A 114 1.59 -6.09 -2.54
C ALA A 114 2.02 -6.75 -3.86
N ALA A 115 1.98 -8.08 -3.97
CA ALA A 115 2.35 -8.78 -5.20
C ALA A 115 1.45 -8.41 -6.38
N ARG A 116 0.13 -8.39 -6.17
CA ARG A 116 -0.84 -7.96 -7.19
C ARG A 116 -0.60 -6.53 -7.62
N ALA A 117 -0.32 -5.63 -6.66
CA ALA A 117 -0.05 -4.24 -6.97
C ALA A 117 1.23 -4.05 -7.79
N ALA A 118 2.31 -4.79 -7.48
CA ALA A 118 3.55 -4.75 -8.24
C ALA A 118 3.37 -5.25 -9.69
N LEU A 119 2.65 -6.36 -9.87
CA LEU A 119 2.30 -6.86 -11.21
C LEU A 119 1.44 -5.84 -11.98
N ARG A 120 0.43 -5.26 -11.32
CA ARG A 120 -0.46 -4.24 -11.91
C ARG A 120 0.26 -2.94 -12.25
N ALA A 121 1.28 -2.57 -11.47
CA ALA A 121 2.13 -1.42 -11.73
C ALA A 121 2.93 -1.58 -13.02
N GLY A 122 3.23 -2.83 -13.40
CA GLY A 122 3.97 -3.16 -14.60
C GLY A 122 5.30 -3.87 -14.36
N ALA A 123 5.58 -4.39 -13.15
CA ALA A 123 6.74 -5.26 -12.97
C ALA A 123 6.72 -6.43 -13.96
N GLY A 124 7.84 -6.72 -14.59
CA GLY A 124 7.97 -7.83 -15.53
C GLY A 124 7.92 -9.19 -14.83
N LEU A 125 8.51 -9.25 -13.64
CA LEU A 125 8.44 -10.39 -12.74
C LEU A 125 8.29 -9.95 -11.29
N VAL A 126 7.60 -10.79 -10.51
CA VAL A 126 7.50 -10.66 -9.05
C VAL A 126 7.77 -12.04 -8.45
N THR A 127 8.77 -12.13 -7.57
CA THR A 127 8.96 -13.29 -6.68
C THR A 127 8.50 -12.92 -5.28
N VAL A 128 7.51 -13.62 -4.76
CA VAL A 128 7.07 -13.49 -3.37
C VAL A 128 7.81 -14.50 -2.50
N ALA A 129 8.68 -14.00 -1.63
CA ALA A 129 9.42 -14.79 -0.68
C ALA A 129 8.77 -14.66 0.71
N CYS A 130 8.17 -15.74 1.19
CA CYS A 130 7.37 -15.75 2.41
C CYS A 130 7.62 -17.05 3.22
N PRO A 131 7.23 -17.12 4.50
CA PRO A 131 7.33 -18.36 5.27
C PRO A 131 6.70 -19.54 4.52
N ALA A 132 7.34 -20.71 4.57
CA ALA A 132 6.96 -21.89 3.79
C ALA A 132 5.46 -22.25 3.93
N SER A 133 4.89 -22.14 5.13
CA SER A 133 3.47 -22.42 5.38
C SER A 133 2.51 -21.43 4.69
N GLN A 134 2.99 -20.25 4.29
CA GLN A 134 2.19 -19.22 3.63
C GLN A 134 2.29 -19.29 2.10
N GLN A 135 3.34 -19.93 1.56
CA GLN A 135 3.59 -20.02 0.12
C GLN A 135 2.38 -20.58 -0.66
N PRO A 136 1.69 -21.66 -0.23
CA PRO A 136 0.54 -22.18 -0.97
C PRO A 136 -0.63 -21.19 -1.04
N ILE A 137 -0.85 -20.40 0.02
CA ILE A 137 -1.92 -19.39 0.07
C ILE A 137 -1.62 -18.28 -0.94
N VAL A 138 -0.38 -17.79 -0.95
CA VAL A 138 0.06 -16.74 -1.89
C VAL A 138 -0.05 -17.26 -3.33
N SER A 139 0.48 -18.46 -3.60
CA SER A 139 0.47 -19.07 -4.94
C SER A 139 -0.95 -19.28 -5.47
N ALA A 140 -1.90 -19.65 -4.61
CA ALA A 140 -3.29 -19.80 -5.00
C ALA A 140 -3.98 -18.45 -5.29
N CYS A 141 -3.57 -17.38 -4.61
CA CYS A 141 -4.18 -16.05 -4.74
C CYS A 141 -3.56 -15.20 -5.86
N VAL A 142 -2.29 -15.41 -6.21
CA VAL A 142 -1.55 -14.64 -7.22
C VAL A 142 -0.75 -15.60 -8.10
N PRO A 143 -1.41 -16.41 -8.95
CA PRO A 143 -0.75 -17.45 -9.74
C PRO A 143 0.25 -16.90 -10.76
N GLU A 144 0.17 -15.62 -11.10
CA GLU A 144 1.10 -14.95 -12.01
C GLU A 144 2.46 -14.62 -11.34
N ALA A 145 2.50 -14.59 -10.01
CA ALA A 145 3.73 -14.35 -9.26
C ALA A 145 4.52 -15.66 -9.08
N LEU A 146 5.85 -15.56 -9.17
CA LEU A 146 6.72 -16.60 -8.65
C LEU A 146 6.65 -16.60 -7.13
N THR A 147 6.84 -17.75 -6.50
CA THR A 147 6.88 -17.84 -5.04
C THR A 147 8.12 -18.59 -4.57
N MET A 148 8.63 -18.22 -3.40
CA MET A 148 9.78 -18.84 -2.76
C MET A 148 9.43 -19.12 -1.30
N ALA A 149 9.45 -20.40 -0.92
CA ALA A 149 9.32 -20.80 0.48
C ALA A 149 10.60 -20.43 1.24
N LEU A 150 10.44 -19.64 2.30
CA LEU A 150 11.51 -19.30 3.22
C LEU A 150 11.43 -20.15 4.48
N ALA A 151 12.60 -20.34 5.11
CA ALA A 151 12.70 -20.98 6.41
C ALA A 151 11.80 -20.27 7.43
N GLU A 152 11.04 -21.04 8.21
CA GLU A 152 10.06 -20.48 9.14
C GLU A 152 10.17 -21.03 10.56
N THR A 153 9.75 -20.20 11.52
CA THR A 153 9.56 -20.56 12.92
C THR A 153 8.23 -21.33 13.08
N SER A 154 8.02 -21.95 14.25
CA SER A 154 6.73 -22.58 14.58
C SER A 154 5.54 -21.61 14.59
N ALA A 155 5.80 -20.32 14.79
CA ALA A 155 4.81 -19.25 14.70
C ALA A 155 4.43 -18.90 13.25
N GLY A 156 5.11 -19.46 12.25
CA GLY A 156 4.91 -19.14 10.83
C GLY A 156 5.43 -17.76 10.46
N THR A 157 6.57 -17.37 11.03
CA THR A 157 7.33 -16.15 10.73
C THR A 157 8.71 -16.52 10.21
N LEU A 158 9.44 -15.56 9.64
CA LEU A 158 10.76 -15.82 9.07
C LEU A 158 11.77 -16.26 10.14
N LYS A 159 12.62 -17.22 9.76
CA LYS A 159 13.84 -17.58 10.47
C LYS A 159 15.02 -16.71 10.04
N THR A 160 16.11 -16.74 10.81
CA THR A 160 17.34 -16.01 10.47
C THR A 160 17.94 -16.50 9.15
N GLU A 161 17.84 -17.79 8.88
CA GLU A 161 18.42 -18.45 7.70
C GLU A 161 17.57 -18.23 6.43
N SER A 162 16.48 -17.46 6.51
CA SER A 162 15.55 -17.21 5.39
C SER A 162 16.19 -16.51 4.20
N LEU A 163 17.40 -15.98 4.33
CA LEU A 163 18.06 -15.21 3.27
C LEU A 163 18.86 -16.04 2.28
N ALA A 164 19.21 -17.29 2.61
CA ALA A 164 20.04 -18.11 1.73
C ALA A 164 19.43 -18.25 0.33
N GLY A 165 18.15 -18.63 0.26
CA GLY A 165 17.42 -18.79 -1.01
C GLY A 165 17.31 -17.49 -1.82
N PRO A 166 16.85 -16.37 -1.24
CA PRO A 166 16.83 -15.08 -1.93
C PRO A 166 18.20 -14.65 -2.48
N LEU A 167 19.28 -14.83 -1.72
CA LEU A 167 20.64 -14.45 -2.16
C LEU A 167 21.13 -15.33 -3.30
N GLU A 168 21.01 -16.66 -3.18
CA GLU A 168 21.37 -17.59 -4.25
C GLU A 168 20.58 -17.31 -5.54
N ALA A 169 19.27 -17.08 -5.42
CA ALA A 169 18.43 -16.75 -6.56
C ALA A 169 18.83 -15.40 -7.19
N HIS A 170 19.27 -14.43 -6.37
CA HIS A 170 19.74 -13.13 -6.85
C HIS A 170 21.03 -13.24 -7.68
N GLU A 171 21.97 -14.10 -7.27
CA GLU A 171 23.22 -14.36 -8.02
C GLU A 171 22.93 -14.97 -9.40
N ASN A 172 21.97 -15.89 -9.48
CA ASN A 172 21.58 -16.55 -10.72
C ASN A 172 20.73 -15.65 -11.63
N ARG A 173 19.82 -14.88 -11.02
CA ARG A 173 18.93 -13.96 -11.70
C ARG A 173 18.73 -12.71 -10.84
N PRO A 174 19.45 -11.62 -11.16
CA PRO A 174 19.36 -10.40 -10.38
C PRO A 174 17.94 -9.86 -10.28
N TYR A 175 17.58 -9.49 -9.06
CA TYR A 175 16.40 -8.69 -8.76
C TYR A 175 16.73 -7.25 -9.09
N THR A 176 15.71 -6.50 -9.53
CA THR A 176 15.83 -5.06 -9.79
C THR A 176 15.46 -4.25 -8.55
N VAL A 177 14.47 -4.72 -7.77
CA VAL A 177 13.96 -4.00 -6.60
C VAL A 177 13.59 -4.99 -5.49
N LEU A 178 13.94 -4.66 -4.25
CA LEU A 178 13.45 -5.35 -3.05
C LEU A 178 12.25 -4.58 -2.48
N ALA A 179 11.13 -5.24 -2.25
CA ALA A 179 10.05 -4.74 -1.40
C ALA A 179 10.01 -5.60 -0.14
N ILE A 180 10.06 -4.99 1.05
CA ILE A 180 10.16 -5.73 2.30
C ILE A 180 9.33 -5.10 3.41
N GLY A 181 8.65 -5.95 4.19
CA GLY A 181 8.00 -5.54 5.43
C GLY A 181 6.51 -5.86 5.60
N PRO A 182 5.65 -5.79 4.56
CA PRO A 182 4.22 -6.04 4.73
C PRO A 182 3.91 -7.37 5.41
N GLY A 183 3.41 -7.34 6.65
CA GLY A 183 2.96 -8.51 7.39
C GLY A 183 4.06 -9.52 7.74
N LEU A 184 5.31 -9.09 7.96
CA LEU A 184 6.40 -10.00 8.38
C LEU A 184 6.40 -10.29 9.89
N GLY A 185 5.80 -9.39 10.68
CA GLY A 185 5.97 -9.32 12.13
C GLY A 185 7.37 -8.85 12.55
N THR A 186 7.57 -8.69 13.86
CA THR A 186 8.79 -8.09 14.44
C THR A 186 9.56 -9.03 15.38
N HIS A 187 9.36 -10.34 15.25
CA HIS A 187 10.07 -11.36 16.02
C HIS A 187 11.59 -11.24 15.78
N SER A 188 12.41 -11.65 16.75
CA SER A 188 13.87 -11.52 16.68
C SER A 188 14.49 -12.17 15.44
N ASP A 189 14.01 -13.34 15.03
CA ASP A 189 14.45 -14.03 13.82
C ASP A 189 14.04 -13.27 12.55
N THR A 190 12.80 -12.79 12.50
CA THR A 190 12.32 -11.92 11.42
C THR A 190 13.17 -10.65 11.33
N ALA A 191 13.47 -10.02 12.46
CA ALA A 191 14.27 -8.80 12.51
C ALA A 191 15.67 -9.03 11.90
N ARG A 192 16.31 -10.13 12.27
CA ARG A 192 17.61 -10.53 11.69
C ARG A 192 17.51 -10.79 10.18
N ALA A 193 16.46 -11.46 9.72
CA ALA A 193 16.22 -11.67 8.29
C ALA A 193 16.00 -10.34 7.54
N VAL A 194 15.22 -9.40 8.10
CA VAL A 194 14.98 -8.09 7.49
C VAL A 194 16.28 -7.27 7.38
N ILE A 195 17.05 -7.17 8.46
CA ILE A 195 18.32 -6.42 8.46
C ILE A 195 19.33 -7.08 7.52
N GLY A 196 19.42 -8.40 7.52
CA GLY A 196 20.29 -9.13 6.60
C GLY A 196 19.89 -8.94 5.14
N ALA A 197 18.60 -8.93 4.81
CA ALA A 197 18.12 -8.68 3.44
C ALA A 197 18.51 -7.26 2.99
N LEU A 198 18.25 -6.26 3.83
CA LEU A 198 18.60 -4.87 3.54
C LEU A 198 20.10 -4.68 3.35
N GLY A 199 20.94 -5.35 4.15
CA GLY A 199 22.39 -5.23 4.08
C GLY A 199 23.05 -6.04 2.96
N SER A 200 22.44 -7.15 2.53
CA SER A 200 23.07 -8.10 1.59
C SER A 200 22.57 -7.96 0.15
N LEU A 201 21.36 -7.43 -0.05
CA LEU A 201 20.81 -7.19 -1.39
C LEU A 201 21.05 -5.73 -1.79
N ALA A 202 22.11 -5.47 -2.57
CA ALA A 202 22.50 -4.14 -3.05
C ALA A 202 21.65 -3.64 -4.25
N VAL A 203 20.33 -3.76 -4.16
CA VAL A 203 19.35 -3.31 -5.18
C VAL A 203 18.47 -2.21 -4.61
N PRO A 204 17.84 -1.30 -5.36
CA PRO A 204 16.86 -0.37 -4.79
C PRO A 204 15.81 -1.06 -3.89
N ALA A 205 15.41 -0.43 -2.79
CA ALA A 205 14.46 -1.04 -1.84
C ALA A 205 13.27 -0.17 -1.45
N VAL A 206 12.09 -0.77 -1.34
CA VAL A 206 10.90 -0.21 -0.71
C VAL A 206 10.70 -0.89 0.64
N VAL A 207 10.74 -0.10 1.71
CA VAL A 207 10.69 -0.58 3.09
C VAL A 207 9.42 -0.06 3.75
N ASP A 208 8.57 -0.98 4.20
CA ASP A 208 7.26 -0.65 4.76
C ASP A 208 6.95 -1.44 6.04
N ALA A 209 5.91 -1.01 6.76
CA ALA A 209 5.26 -1.79 7.81
C ALA A 209 6.22 -2.41 8.85
N ASP A 210 6.22 -3.74 8.99
CA ASP A 210 7.02 -4.41 10.01
C ASP A 210 8.52 -4.28 9.80
N ALA A 211 9.00 -4.08 8.56
CA ALA A 211 10.41 -3.79 8.33
C ALA A 211 10.80 -2.42 8.90
N LEU A 212 9.92 -1.41 8.79
CA LEU A 212 10.13 -0.11 9.44
C LEU A 212 10.14 -0.24 10.97
N ASN A 213 9.24 -1.06 11.53
CA ASN A 213 9.23 -1.32 12.96
C ASN A 213 10.49 -2.06 13.43
N VAL A 214 10.99 -3.03 12.66
CA VAL A 214 12.27 -3.71 12.92
C VAL A 214 13.43 -2.72 12.92
N ILE A 215 13.49 -1.81 11.94
CA ILE A 215 14.52 -0.78 11.85
C ILE A 215 14.47 0.14 13.06
N ALA A 216 13.27 0.58 13.45
CA ALA A 216 13.09 1.48 14.60
C ALA A 216 13.55 0.88 15.95
N LEU A 217 13.61 -0.45 16.05
CA LEU A 217 14.10 -1.16 17.24
C LEU A 217 15.63 -1.29 17.30
N GLN A 218 16.34 -0.98 16.21
CA GLN A 218 17.80 -1.09 16.17
C GLN A 218 18.48 0.16 16.77
N PRO A 219 19.73 0.04 17.23
CA PRO A 219 20.58 1.19 17.55
C PRO A 219 20.74 2.13 16.34
N ARG A 220 20.74 3.46 16.58
CA ARG A 220 20.73 4.46 15.49
C ARG A 220 21.97 4.40 14.63
N ASP A 221 23.13 4.28 15.27
CA ASP A 221 24.44 4.13 14.63
C ASP A 221 24.49 2.92 13.70
N GLN A 222 23.88 1.80 14.10
CA GLN A 222 23.82 0.60 13.26
C GLN A 222 22.94 0.78 12.04
N ILE A 223 21.81 1.47 12.18
CA ILE A 223 20.90 1.74 11.06
C ILE A 223 21.52 2.75 10.09
N GLN A 224 22.09 3.85 10.58
CA GLN A 224 22.79 4.80 9.72
C GLN A 224 23.88 4.10 8.90
N ALA A 225 24.73 3.32 9.57
CA ALA A 225 25.78 2.57 8.90
C ALA A 225 25.22 1.48 7.95
N LEU A 226 24.05 0.91 8.21
CA LEU A 226 23.37 0.00 7.27
C LEU A 226 23.00 0.72 5.98
N PHE A 227 22.29 1.85 6.08
CA PHE A 227 21.83 2.60 4.92
C PHE A 227 22.99 3.24 4.13
N GLU A 228 24.03 3.70 4.81
CA GLU A 228 25.26 4.21 4.17
C GLU A 228 26.01 3.14 3.37
N ARG A 229 26.16 1.93 3.93
CA ARG A 229 26.95 0.85 3.30
C ARG A 229 26.20 0.07 2.24
N ARG A 230 24.87 0.14 2.22
CA ARG A 230 24.02 -0.64 1.30
C ARG A 230 24.31 -0.35 -0.17
N GLY A 231 24.78 0.86 -0.51
CA GLY A 231 25.16 1.24 -1.86
C GLY A 231 24.01 1.33 -2.87
N ALA A 232 22.75 1.24 -2.41
CA ALA A 232 21.57 1.31 -3.25
C ALA A 232 20.43 2.09 -2.55
N PRO A 233 19.66 2.91 -3.29
CA PRO A 233 18.68 3.82 -2.72
C PRO A 233 17.50 3.08 -2.07
N CYS A 234 16.88 3.72 -1.08
CA CYS A 234 15.71 3.21 -0.38
C CYS A 234 14.56 4.21 -0.38
N VAL A 235 13.33 3.71 -0.49
CA VAL A 235 12.10 4.43 -0.21
C VAL A 235 11.50 3.84 1.06
N LEU A 236 11.35 4.66 2.10
CA LEU A 236 10.64 4.29 3.33
C LEU A 236 9.23 4.84 3.26
N THR A 237 8.22 4.03 3.61
CA THR A 237 6.81 4.41 3.49
C THR A 237 6.08 4.46 4.84
N PRO A 238 6.58 5.17 5.87
CA PRO A 238 5.96 5.13 7.19
C PRO A 238 4.60 5.83 7.22
N HIS A 239 3.66 5.31 8.01
CA HIS A 239 2.57 6.12 8.55
C HIS A 239 3.05 6.94 9.76
N PRO A 240 2.28 7.91 10.29
CA PRO A 240 2.78 8.80 11.37
C PRO A 240 3.30 8.06 12.61
N GLY A 241 2.63 6.99 13.05
CA GLY A 241 3.13 6.15 14.15
C GLY A 241 4.43 5.38 13.86
N GLU A 242 4.66 4.91 12.63
CA GLU A 242 5.92 4.27 12.22
C GLU A 242 7.04 5.32 12.16
N ALA A 243 6.76 6.49 11.59
CA ALA A 243 7.69 7.61 11.53
C ALA A 243 8.10 8.08 12.93
N ALA A 244 7.15 8.16 13.85
CA ALA A 244 7.42 8.52 15.25
C ALA A 244 8.38 7.54 15.92
N ARG A 245 8.22 6.22 15.68
CA ARG A 245 9.16 5.21 16.20
C ARG A 245 10.55 5.37 15.61
N LEU A 246 10.66 5.57 14.29
CA LEU A 246 11.93 5.78 13.60
C LEU A 246 12.65 7.04 14.11
N LEU A 247 11.92 8.15 14.27
CA LEU A 247 12.43 9.42 14.77
C LEU A 247 12.58 9.47 16.29
N ARG A 248 12.14 8.44 17.03
CA ARG A 248 12.06 8.43 18.50
C ARG A 248 11.29 9.63 19.07
N LEU A 249 10.20 10.00 18.39
CA LEU A 249 9.26 11.05 18.77
C LEU A 249 7.92 10.43 19.16
N LYS A 250 7.01 11.25 19.70
CA LYS A 250 5.59 10.91 19.81
C LYS A 250 4.91 11.11 18.45
N THR A 251 3.88 10.31 18.18
CA THR A 251 3.06 10.44 16.96
C THR A 251 2.49 11.85 16.79
N GLN A 252 2.15 12.53 17.89
CA GLN A 252 1.61 13.87 17.85
C GLN A 252 2.62 14.90 17.32
N GLU A 253 3.90 14.78 17.70
CA GLU A 253 4.98 15.66 17.20
C GLU A 253 5.16 15.49 15.69
N VAL A 254 5.04 14.26 15.18
CA VAL A 254 5.07 13.99 13.73
C VAL A 254 3.86 14.60 13.00
N LEU A 255 2.70 14.63 13.64
CA LEU A 255 1.47 15.19 13.06
C LEU A 255 1.46 16.72 13.03
N GLU A 256 2.11 17.35 14.01
CA GLU A 256 2.26 18.80 14.11
C GLU A 256 3.11 19.36 12.96
N ASP A 257 4.21 18.68 12.61
CA ASP A 257 5.02 19.02 11.43
C ASP A 257 5.42 17.79 10.62
N ARG A 258 4.52 17.39 9.72
CA ARG A 258 4.71 16.25 8.83
C ARG A 258 5.77 16.48 7.75
N GLU A 259 5.93 17.73 7.30
CA GLU A 259 6.89 18.06 6.26
C GLU A 259 8.31 17.96 6.83
N ALA A 260 8.56 18.58 7.98
CA ALA A 260 9.84 18.49 8.68
C ALA A 260 10.16 17.06 9.15
N SER A 261 9.16 16.31 9.63
CA SER A 261 9.37 14.90 10.04
C SER A 261 9.78 14.01 8.87
N ALA A 262 9.17 14.20 7.70
CA ALA A 262 9.53 13.43 6.50
C ALA A 262 10.94 13.78 6.02
N GLU A 263 11.30 15.07 6.05
CA GLU A 263 12.63 15.56 5.68
C GLU A 263 13.70 15.05 6.64
N GLY A 264 13.45 15.11 7.95
CA GLY A 264 14.35 14.58 8.97
C GLY A 264 14.65 13.10 8.76
N LEU A 265 13.63 12.29 8.44
CA LEU A 265 13.82 10.87 8.09
C LEU A 265 14.65 10.68 6.82
N ALA A 266 14.36 11.45 5.78
CA ALA A 266 15.06 11.35 4.50
C ALA A 266 16.56 11.68 4.65
N LEU A 267 16.88 12.75 5.38
CA LEU A 267 18.25 13.17 5.65
C LEU A 267 18.99 12.21 6.59
N GLU A 268 18.35 11.83 7.70
CA GLU A 268 18.99 10.97 8.72
C GLU A 268 19.33 9.58 8.18
N LEU A 269 18.46 9.02 7.34
CA LEU A 269 18.62 7.66 6.81
C LEU A 269 19.09 7.62 5.35
N SER A 270 19.46 8.78 4.78
CA SER A 270 19.86 8.92 3.36
C SER A 270 18.90 8.20 2.41
N CYS A 271 17.60 8.43 2.60
CA CYS A 271 16.54 7.74 1.87
C CYS A 271 15.50 8.71 1.30
N VAL A 272 14.61 8.20 0.46
CA VAL A 272 13.35 8.88 0.14
C VAL A 272 12.33 8.49 1.20
N CYS A 273 11.75 9.47 1.88
CA CYS A 273 10.66 9.26 2.82
C CYS A 273 9.32 9.58 2.14
N LEU A 274 8.39 8.62 2.13
CA LEU A 274 6.98 8.82 1.80
C LEU A 274 6.13 8.68 3.08
N LEU A 275 5.93 9.79 3.78
CA LEU A 275 5.12 9.86 4.98
C LEU A 275 3.62 9.79 4.63
N LYS A 276 3.05 8.60 4.83
CA LYS A 276 1.64 8.28 4.55
C LYS A 276 0.69 9.12 5.40
N GLY A 277 -0.47 9.43 4.84
CA GLY A 277 -1.53 10.20 5.49
C GLY A 277 -2.38 10.97 4.48
N HIS A 278 -3.44 11.64 4.93
CA HIS A 278 -4.17 12.59 4.09
C HIS A 278 -3.18 13.66 3.62
N ARG A 279 -3.08 13.88 2.30
CA ARG A 279 -1.98 14.64 1.71
C ARG A 279 -0.62 14.07 2.09
N SER A 280 -0.33 12.86 1.59
CA SER A 280 0.96 12.19 1.86
C SER A 280 2.12 13.07 1.39
N VAL A 281 3.20 13.10 2.16
CA VAL A 281 4.40 13.91 1.90
C VAL A 281 5.50 12.97 1.42
N ALA A 282 6.14 13.30 0.30
CA ALA A 282 7.32 12.60 -0.19
C ALA A 282 8.50 13.56 -0.22
N THR A 283 9.69 13.13 0.19
CA THR A 283 10.91 13.94 0.12
C THR A 283 12.17 13.08 0.09
N ASP A 284 13.18 13.55 -0.62
CA ASP A 284 14.55 13.01 -0.62
C ASP A 284 15.50 13.83 0.29
N GLY A 285 14.94 14.73 1.11
CA GLY A 285 15.69 15.67 1.93
C GLY A 285 16.08 16.96 1.20
N LYS A 286 15.83 17.07 -0.12
CA LYS A 286 16.12 18.26 -0.93
C LYS A 286 14.88 18.83 -1.61
N THR A 287 14.01 17.95 -2.08
CA THR A 287 12.78 18.31 -2.78
C THR A 287 11.60 17.68 -2.05
N LEU A 288 10.53 18.45 -1.89
CA LEU A 288 9.35 18.01 -1.17
C LEU A 288 8.12 18.03 -2.08
N TRP A 289 7.39 16.91 -2.08
CA TRP A 289 6.15 16.73 -2.80
C TRP A 289 5.01 16.44 -1.83
N VAL A 290 3.84 17.00 -2.15
CA VAL A 290 2.60 16.69 -1.43
C VAL A 290 1.59 16.12 -2.39
N ASN A 291 1.18 14.88 -2.16
CA ASN A 291 0.17 14.23 -2.99
C ASN A 291 -1.24 14.78 -2.67
N PRO A 292 -1.95 15.44 -3.61
CA PRO A 292 -3.28 15.99 -3.33
C PRO A 292 -4.41 14.94 -3.44
N THR A 293 -4.11 13.73 -3.90
CA THR A 293 -5.14 12.71 -4.15
C THR A 293 -5.44 11.85 -2.92
N GLY A 294 -6.49 11.02 -3.05
CA GLY A 294 -6.93 10.08 -2.03
C GLY A 294 -8.24 10.50 -1.38
N ASN A 295 -8.83 9.59 -0.62
CA ASN A 295 -10.04 9.81 0.14
C ASN A 295 -10.05 8.91 1.38
N PRO A 296 -10.97 9.12 2.34
CA PRO A 296 -11.03 8.31 3.57
C PRO A 296 -11.20 6.81 3.36
N GLY A 297 -11.63 6.35 2.18
CA GLY A 297 -11.73 4.93 1.85
C GLY A 297 -10.39 4.17 1.90
N LEU A 298 -9.26 4.88 1.86
CA LEU A 298 -7.92 4.32 2.04
C LEU A 298 -7.54 4.09 3.51
N ALA A 299 -8.35 4.56 4.47
CA ALA A 299 -8.15 4.30 5.90
C ALA A 299 -8.62 2.89 6.29
N LYS A 300 -8.10 1.87 5.59
CA LYS A 300 -8.38 0.45 5.81
C LYS A 300 -7.11 -0.37 5.68
N GLY A 301 -7.02 -1.45 6.47
CA GLY A 301 -5.95 -2.44 6.35
C GLY A 301 -5.80 -2.94 4.92
N GLY A 302 -4.56 -3.14 4.47
CA GLY A 302 -4.22 -3.54 3.11
C GLY A 302 -3.88 -2.38 2.14
N SER A 303 -4.31 -1.15 2.43
CA SER A 303 -4.05 -0.02 1.52
C SER A 303 -2.55 0.33 1.43
N GLY A 304 -1.82 0.18 2.54
CA GLY A 304 -0.36 0.34 2.57
C GLY A 304 0.37 -0.74 1.76
N ASP A 305 -0.05 -1.99 1.89
CA ASP A 305 0.54 -3.13 1.16
C ASP A 305 0.44 -2.92 -0.36
N VAL A 306 -0.71 -2.45 -0.83
CA VAL A 306 -0.92 -2.08 -2.25
C VAL A 306 0.03 -0.96 -2.67
N LEU A 307 0.21 0.07 -1.84
CA LEU A 307 1.13 1.18 -2.15
C LEU A 307 2.59 0.69 -2.25
N THR A 308 3.02 -0.18 -1.34
CA THR A 308 4.36 -0.78 -1.36
C THR A 308 4.62 -1.55 -2.65
N GLY A 309 3.66 -2.39 -3.05
CA GLY A 309 3.74 -3.10 -4.34
C GLY A 309 3.74 -2.15 -5.54
N LEU A 310 2.90 -1.11 -5.53
CA LEU A 310 2.84 -0.12 -6.61
C LEU A 310 4.19 0.59 -6.80
N ILE A 311 4.81 1.06 -5.72
CA ILE A 311 6.11 1.74 -5.76
C ILE A 311 7.17 0.78 -6.31
N ALA A 312 7.25 -0.44 -5.77
CA ALA A 312 8.24 -1.42 -6.19
C ALA A 312 8.10 -1.80 -7.67
N GLY A 313 6.87 -2.01 -8.14
CA GLY A 313 6.62 -2.38 -9.53
C GLY A 313 6.84 -1.24 -10.52
N LEU A 314 6.55 0.02 -10.14
CA LEU A 314 6.94 1.18 -10.93
C LEU A 314 8.46 1.34 -10.98
N TRP A 315 9.15 1.15 -9.86
CA TRP A 315 10.59 1.30 -9.79
C TRP A 315 11.33 0.21 -10.57
N ALA A 316 10.81 -1.02 -10.59
CA ALA A 316 11.41 -2.12 -11.36
C ALA A 316 11.38 -1.92 -12.89
N GLN A 317 10.56 -1.00 -13.40
CA GLN A 317 10.44 -0.71 -14.84
C GLN A 317 11.51 0.27 -15.36
N ASN A 318 12.38 0.77 -14.48
CA ASN A 318 13.42 1.76 -14.80
C ASN A 318 14.82 1.16 -14.84
#